data_AF-A0A8T3S6E9-F1
#
_entry.id   AF-A0A8T3S6E9-F1
#
_cell.length_a   1.000
_cell.length_b   1.000
_cell.length_c   1.000
_cell.angle_alpha   90.00
_cell.angle_beta   90.00
_cell.angle_gamma   90.00
#
_symmetry.space_group_name_H-M   'P 1'
#
loop_
_entity.id
_entity.type
_entity.pdbx_description
1 polymer ?
#
loop_
_entity_poly.entity_id
_entity_poly.type
_entity_poly.pdbx_seq_one_letter_code
_entity_poly.pdbx_strand_id
1 'polypeptide(L)'
;AAGAQLVAHAAFKSLLFLGAGMAIHATGSGWLGSLRLARAMPLVALLSAVGALALTAVPPLGAAWSKERILAATLHASPWLGGAVLIASLLTALYAARYQLLVFGPPDAGTRAAQPYRPGTAELASLAVLASVTLLLSAVWLPGGERFVASMTEGTLESGAAWEIAASVGLTAVAFGLVWQLFRRRRLLTFGLPDRLQAAAADWLGLPTMTHAIIVRPIESLAAALARLDDRVIDAGIRGVAWLARRVSALAAIHGEWTFDGIVRGITSLTLGTARASRTTDDLGVDAAVEAGARGVGFVGEASRRLQTGESHHYYVIIAVGLAVMLVVLIWSP
;
A
#
# COMPACT_ATOMS: atom_id res chain seq x y z
N ALA A 1 -23.85 -34.36 -4.81
CA ALA A 1 -22.49 -34.95 -4.87
C ALA A 1 -21.37 -33.90 -4.74
N ALA A 2 -21.27 -32.92 -5.64
CA ALA A 2 -20.18 -31.93 -5.64
C ALA A 2 -20.05 -31.12 -4.34
N GLY A 3 -21.15 -30.64 -3.74
CA GLY A 3 -21.11 -29.92 -2.47
C GLY A 3 -20.56 -30.76 -1.30
N ALA A 4 -21.02 -32.01 -1.19
CA ALA A 4 -20.53 -32.94 -0.16
C ALA A 4 -19.05 -33.32 -0.38
N GLN A 5 -18.59 -33.41 -1.64
CA GLN A 5 -17.17 -33.54 -1.98
C GLN A 5 -16.36 -32.34 -1.49
N LEU A 6 -16.83 -31.12 -1.71
CA LEU A 6 -16.13 -29.90 -1.30
C LEU A 6 -15.97 -29.82 0.22
N VAL A 7 -17.00 -30.17 0.98
CA VAL A 7 -16.95 -30.18 2.45
C VAL A 7 -15.97 -31.23 2.98
N ALA A 8 -16.06 -32.47 2.47
CA ALA A 8 -15.11 -33.52 2.83
C ALA A 8 -13.67 -33.12 2.46
N HIS A 9 -13.48 -32.51 1.29
CA HIS A 9 -12.19 -32.02 0.81
C HIS A 9 -11.60 -30.92 1.66
N ALA A 10 -12.42 -29.97 2.10
CA ALA A 10 -11.97 -28.95 3.04
C ALA A 10 -11.46 -29.57 4.36
N ALA A 11 -12.16 -30.57 4.90
CA ALA A 11 -11.77 -31.24 6.13
C ALA A 11 -10.43 -31.99 6.01
N PHE A 12 -10.30 -32.91 5.04
CA PHE A 12 -9.07 -33.71 4.92
C PHE A 12 -7.89 -32.85 4.44
N LYS A 13 -8.09 -31.81 3.63
CA LYS A 13 -7.00 -30.90 3.25
C LYS A 13 -6.52 -30.08 4.45
N SER A 14 -7.43 -29.56 5.27
CA SER A 14 -7.06 -28.83 6.48
C SER A 14 -6.25 -29.70 7.43
N LEU A 15 -6.64 -30.96 7.60
CA LEU A 15 -5.90 -31.96 8.36
C LEU A 15 -4.48 -32.19 7.83
N LEU A 16 -4.34 -32.37 6.51
CA LEU A 16 -3.05 -32.57 5.86
C LEU A 16 -2.14 -31.34 5.94
N PHE A 17 -2.69 -30.13 5.75
CA PHE A 17 -1.93 -28.88 5.87
C PHE A 17 -1.45 -28.64 7.30
N LEU A 18 -2.28 -28.90 8.30
CA LEU A 18 -1.88 -28.77 9.70
C LEU A 18 -0.78 -29.79 10.06
N GLY A 19 -0.93 -31.05 9.62
CA GLY A 19 0.11 -32.08 9.77
C GLY A 19 1.44 -31.70 9.12
N ALA A 20 1.40 -31.22 7.86
CA ALA A 20 2.58 -30.73 7.15
C ALA A 20 3.21 -29.50 7.83
N GLY A 21 2.38 -28.56 8.29
CA GLY A 21 2.83 -27.34 8.96
C GLY A 21 3.61 -27.64 10.23
N MET A 22 3.10 -28.55 11.07
CA MET A 22 3.84 -28.98 12.26
C MET A 22 5.13 -29.72 11.91
N ALA A 23 5.16 -30.53 10.84
CA ALA A 23 6.39 -31.18 10.39
C ALA A 23 7.46 -30.17 9.93
N ILE A 24 7.04 -29.13 9.20
CA ILE A 24 7.89 -28.02 8.77
C ILE A 24 8.38 -27.23 9.98
N HIS A 25 7.49 -26.94 10.93
CA HIS A 25 7.84 -26.21 12.16
C HIS A 25 8.85 -26.99 13.01
N ALA A 26 8.68 -28.31 13.13
CA ALA A 26 9.58 -29.19 13.87
C ALA A 26 11.02 -29.26 13.30
N THR A 27 11.15 -29.08 11.98
CA THR A 27 12.42 -29.32 11.26
C THR A 27 13.03 -28.05 10.66
N GLY A 28 12.26 -26.96 10.60
CA GLY A 28 12.62 -25.71 9.92
C GLY A 28 12.72 -25.82 8.40
N SER A 29 12.24 -26.92 7.79
CA SER A 29 12.42 -27.20 6.36
C SER A 29 11.20 -27.86 5.75
N GLY A 30 10.80 -27.43 4.54
CA GLY A 30 9.78 -28.09 3.72
C GLY A 30 10.33 -29.18 2.79
N TRP A 31 11.63 -29.49 2.88
CA TRP A 31 12.26 -30.44 1.96
C TRP A 31 11.90 -31.89 2.33
N LEU A 32 11.03 -32.51 1.52
CA LEU A 32 10.46 -33.84 1.75
C LEU A 32 11.47 -34.96 2.03
N GLY A 33 12.68 -34.89 1.47
CA GLY A 33 13.68 -35.94 1.70
C GLY A 33 14.32 -35.92 3.10
N SER A 34 14.10 -34.86 3.87
CA SER A 34 14.66 -34.70 5.23
C SER A 34 13.62 -34.90 6.33
N LEU A 35 12.35 -34.92 5.95
CA LEU A 35 11.23 -35.16 6.86
C LEU A 35 11.13 -36.69 7.02
N ARG A 36 11.11 -37.21 8.26
CA ARG A 36 10.78 -38.62 8.63
C ARG A 36 10.34 -38.68 10.09
N LEU A 37 9.23 -38.03 10.38
CA LEU A 37 8.84 -37.71 11.77
C LEU A 37 7.95 -38.76 12.44
N ALA A 38 7.85 -39.97 11.89
CA ALA A 38 6.99 -41.04 12.43
C ALA A 38 7.26 -41.32 13.92
N ARG A 39 8.54 -41.37 14.31
CA ARG A 39 8.97 -41.65 15.68
C ARG A 39 8.96 -40.41 16.58
N ALA A 40 9.18 -39.24 15.99
CA ALA A 40 9.21 -37.98 16.73
C ALA A 40 7.81 -37.50 17.11
N MET A 41 6.82 -37.72 16.21
CA MET A 41 5.45 -37.24 16.36
C MET A 41 4.44 -38.32 15.91
N PRO A 42 4.35 -39.46 16.60
CA PRO A 42 3.57 -40.61 16.15
C PRO A 42 2.07 -40.33 16.06
N LEU A 43 1.52 -39.53 16.98
CA LEU A 43 0.11 -39.15 16.95
C LEU A 43 -0.21 -38.28 15.73
N VAL A 44 0.68 -37.35 15.39
CA VAL A 44 0.55 -36.50 14.20
C VAL A 44 0.63 -37.34 12.94
N ALA A 45 1.59 -38.27 12.87
CA ALA A 45 1.72 -39.19 11.76
C ALA A 45 0.44 -40.00 11.53
N LEU A 46 -0.17 -40.52 12.60
CA LEU A 46 -1.41 -41.29 12.54
C LEU A 46 -2.60 -40.43 12.08
N LEU A 47 -2.80 -39.26 12.69
CA LEU A 47 -3.91 -38.37 12.34
C LEU A 47 -3.76 -37.81 10.92
N SER A 48 -2.54 -37.50 10.49
CA SER A 48 -2.25 -37.11 9.10
C SER A 48 -2.52 -38.25 8.11
N ALA A 49 -2.25 -39.51 8.50
CA ALA A 49 -2.56 -40.68 7.69
C ALA A 49 -4.06 -40.80 7.40
N VAL A 50 -4.93 -40.44 8.36
CA VAL A 50 -6.39 -40.38 8.13
C VAL A 50 -6.72 -39.43 6.98
N GLY A 51 -6.11 -38.23 6.98
CA GLY A 51 -6.29 -37.27 5.89
C GLY A 51 -5.74 -37.76 4.55
N ALA A 52 -4.58 -38.42 4.56
CA ALA A 52 -3.96 -38.96 3.35
C ALA A 52 -4.82 -40.09 2.75
N LEU A 53 -5.33 -40.99 3.58
CA LEU A 53 -6.24 -42.06 3.17
C LEU A 53 -7.57 -41.51 2.65
N ALA A 54 -8.14 -40.52 3.34
CA ALA A 54 -9.36 -39.84 2.89
C ALA A 54 -9.19 -39.15 1.53
N LEU A 55 -8.01 -38.56 1.28
CA LEU A 55 -7.66 -37.95 -0.01
C LEU A 55 -7.52 -39.01 -1.13
N THR A 56 -6.96 -40.18 -0.82
CA THR A 56 -6.90 -41.30 -1.79
C THR A 56 -8.25 -41.92 -2.09
N ALA A 57 -9.26 -41.64 -1.27
CA ALA A 57 -10.62 -42.15 -1.43
C ALA A 57 -10.67 -43.70 -1.36
N VAL A 58 -9.92 -44.29 -0.42
CA VAL A 58 -9.93 -45.74 -0.15
C VAL A 58 -11.15 -46.09 0.68
N PRO A 59 -12.05 -46.99 0.24
CA PRO A 59 -13.16 -47.46 1.07
C PRO A 59 -12.64 -48.06 2.40
N PRO A 60 -13.18 -47.71 3.58
CA PRO A 60 -14.37 -46.88 3.87
C PRO A 60 -14.11 -45.37 4.07
N LEU A 61 -12.90 -44.89 3.83
CA LEU A 61 -12.46 -43.53 4.12
C LEU A 61 -12.60 -42.56 2.94
N GLY A 62 -12.82 -41.30 3.29
CA GLY A 62 -12.93 -40.19 2.36
C GLY A 62 -14.22 -40.19 1.55
N ALA A 63 -14.23 -39.33 0.54
CA ALA A 63 -15.31 -39.26 -0.42
C ALA A 63 -15.14 -40.31 -1.54
N ALA A 64 -14.70 -41.53 -1.19
CA ALA A 64 -14.51 -42.67 -2.10
C ALA A 64 -15.70 -42.84 -3.04
N TRP A 65 -16.89 -42.88 -2.44
CA TRP A 65 -18.17 -43.03 -3.12
C TRP A 65 -18.59 -41.82 -3.96
N SER A 66 -18.12 -40.62 -3.62
CA SER A 66 -18.34 -39.41 -4.43
C SER A 66 -17.47 -39.44 -5.69
N LYS A 67 -16.20 -39.85 -5.53
CA LYS A 67 -15.23 -39.98 -6.63
C LYS A 67 -15.59 -41.13 -7.57
N GLU A 68 -16.08 -42.25 -7.02
CA GLU A 68 -16.62 -43.37 -7.79
C GLU A 68 -17.85 -42.97 -8.61
N ARG A 69 -18.73 -42.14 -8.05
CA ARG A 69 -19.88 -41.60 -8.79
C ARG A 69 -19.50 -40.63 -9.90
N ILE A 70 -18.49 -39.78 -9.66
CA ILE A 70 -17.92 -38.93 -10.71
C ILE A 70 -17.29 -39.79 -11.81
N LEU A 71 -16.58 -40.86 -11.44
CA LEU A 71 -16.01 -41.80 -12.39
C LEU A 71 -17.09 -42.50 -13.24
N ALA A 72 -18.15 -43.01 -12.60
CA ALA A 72 -19.28 -43.63 -13.29
C ALA A 72 -19.93 -42.65 -14.27
N ALA A 73 -20.30 -41.46 -13.80
CA ALA A 73 -20.92 -40.43 -14.64
C ALA A 73 -20.02 -40.01 -15.83
N THR A 74 -18.70 -39.92 -15.62
CA THR A 74 -17.77 -39.54 -16.70
C THR A 74 -17.49 -40.67 -17.68
N LEU A 75 -17.42 -41.92 -17.23
CA LEU A 75 -17.30 -43.09 -18.12
C LEU A 75 -18.53 -43.24 -19.02
N HIS A 76 -19.73 -43.01 -18.46
CA HIS A 76 -20.98 -43.02 -19.23
C HIS A 76 -21.07 -41.85 -20.22
N ALA A 77 -20.53 -40.67 -19.87
CA ALA A 77 -20.53 -39.51 -20.75
C ALA A 77 -19.48 -39.61 -21.88
N SER A 78 -18.25 -40.02 -21.58
CA SER A 78 -17.17 -40.19 -22.56
C SER A 78 -16.02 -41.04 -22.02
N PRO A 79 -15.58 -42.09 -22.75
CA PRO A 79 -14.43 -42.89 -22.35
C PRO A 79 -13.14 -42.08 -22.13
N TRP A 80 -12.95 -40.98 -22.86
CA TRP A 80 -11.79 -40.09 -22.68
C TRP A 80 -11.82 -39.38 -21.33
N LEU A 81 -12.99 -38.86 -20.93
CA LEU A 81 -13.16 -38.19 -19.64
C LEU A 81 -12.99 -39.18 -18.48
N GLY A 82 -13.57 -40.38 -18.59
CA GLY A 82 -13.36 -41.45 -17.62
C GLY A 82 -11.89 -41.84 -17.49
N GLY A 83 -11.17 -41.98 -18.61
CA GLY A 83 -9.73 -42.22 -18.64
C GLY A 83 -8.92 -41.12 -17.93
N ALA A 84 -9.27 -39.86 -18.17
CA ALA A 84 -8.64 -38.72 -17.49
C ALA A 84 -8.89 -38.74 -15.97
N VAL A 85 -10.11 -39.08 -15.53
CA VAL A 85 -10.45 -39.22 -14.10
C VAL A 85 -9.68 -40.38 -13.46
N LEU A 86 -9.51 -41.50 -14.15
CA LEU A 86 -8.69 -42.63 -13.66
C LEU A 86 -7.23 -42.23 -13.48
N ILE A 87 -6.62 -41.54 -14.45
CA ILE A 87 -5.24 -41.04 -14.34
C ILE A 87 -5.12 -40.05 -13.17
N ALA A 88 -6.03 -39.09 -13.06
CA ALA A 88 -6.05 -38.14 -11.95
C ALA A 88 -6.20 -38.86 -10.60
N SER A 89 -6.99 -39.93 -10.55
CA SER A 89 -7.19 -40.76 -9.36
C SER A 89 -5.92 -41.51 -8.96
N LEU A 90 -5.24 -42.13 -9.93
CA LEU A 90 -3.96 -42.78 -9.74
C LEU A 90 -2.92 -41.80 -9.21
N LEU A 91 -2.77 -40.64 -9.86
CA LEU A 91 -1.84 -39.59 -9.43
C LEU A 91 -2.15 -39.12 -8.00
N THR A 92 -3.43 -38.98 -7.65
CA THR A 92 -3.88 -38.64 -6.30
C THR A 92 -3.39 -39.63 -5.26
N ALA A 93 -3.58 -40.92 -5.53
CA ALA A 93 -3.10 -41.98 -4.63
C ALA A 93 -1.57 -41.98 -4.52
N LEU A 94 -0.86 -41.83 -5.65
CA LEU A 94 0.60 -41.80 -5.69
C LEU A 94 1.17 -40.64 -4.86
N TYR A 95 0.69 -39.41 -5.07
CA TYR A 95 1.27 -38.25 -4.37
C TYR A 95 0.87 -38.22 -2.89
N ALA A 96 -0.34 -38.67 -2.52
CA ALA A 96 -0.78 -38.72 -1.12
C ALA A 96 0.00 -39.76 -0.31
N ALA A 97 0.17 -40.96 -0.87
CA ALA A 97 0.98 -42.02 -0.26
C ALA A 97 2.46 -41.61 -0.18
N ARG A 98 2.99 -40.96 -1.23
CA ARG A 98 4.34 -40.39 -1.23
C ARG A 98 4.51 -39.36 -0.13
N TYR A 99 3.56 -38.43 0.03
CA TYR A 99 3.57 -37.45 1.10
C TYR A 99 3.62 -38.13 2.47
N GLN A 100 2.72 -39.07 2.74
CA GLN A 100 2.63 -39.72 4.05
C GLN A 100 3.91 -40.47 4.40
N LEU A 101 4.46 -41.24 3.46
CA LEU A 101 5.70 -42.00 3.69
C LEU A 101 6.92 -41.10 3.75
N LEU A 102 7.03 -40.06 2.91
CA LEU A 102 8.15 -39.13 2.99
C LEU A 102 8.08 -38.35 4.30
N VAL A 103 6.99 -37.68 4.64
CA VAL A 103 6.95 -36.84 5.85
C VAL A 103 6.94 -37.65 7.16
N PHE A 104 6.13 -38.70 7.23
CA PHE A 104 5.86 -39.47 8.44
C PHE A 104 6.22 -40.95 8.31
N GLY A 105 7.17 -41.27 7.44
CA GLY A 105 7.74 -42.62 7.37
C GLY A 105 8.86 -42.87 8.37
N PRO A 106 9.35 -44.12 8.43
CA PRO A 106 10.53 -44.49 9.21
C PRO A 106 11.75 -43.60 8.90
N PRO A 107 12.56 -43.23 9.90
CA PRO A 107 13.80 -42.49 9.69
C PRO A 107 14.78 -43.21 8.77
N ASP A 108 15.52 -42.43 7.97
CA ASP A 108 16.60 -42.85 7.10
C ASP A 108 17.86 -41.98 7.31
N ALA A 109 18.94 -42.28 6.59
CA ALA A 109 20.21 -41.57 6.73
C ALA A 109 20.15 -40.08 6.34
N GLY A 110 19.14 -39.66 5.57
CA GLY A 110 18.93 -38.27 5.16
C GLY A 110 18.00 -37.48 6.11
N THR A 111 17.49 -38.13 7.15
CA THR A 111 16.55 -37.53 8.10
C THR A 111 17.24 -36.46 8.93
N ARG A 112 16.67 -35.26 8.93
CA ARG A 112 17.17 -34.16 9.77
C ARG A 112 16.73 -34.40 11.21
N ALA A 113 17.61 -34.13 12.17
CA ALA A 113 17.23 -34.11 13.57
C ALA A 113 16.10 -33.08 13.76
N ALA A 114 14.97 -33.53 14.31
CA ALA A 114 13.92 -32.62 14.73
C ALA A 114 14.49 -31.69 15.82
N GLN A 115 14.15 -30.41 15.76
CA GLN A 115 14.33 -29.52 16.91
C GLN A 115 13.57 -30.10 18.11
N PRO A 116 13.85 -29.68 19.36
CA PRO A 116 13.04 -30.00 20.53
C PRO A 116 11.62 -29.40 20.44
N TYR A 117 10.86 -29.81 19.43
CA TYR A 117 9.49 -29.39 19.20
C TYR A 117 8.57 -30.52 19.63
N ARG A 118 7.74 -30.22 20.62
CA ARG A 118 6.62 -31.06 21.02
C ARG A 118 5.35 -30.30 20.64
N PRO A 119 4.45 -30.90 19.84
CA PRO A 119 3.25 -30.22 19.44
C PRO A 119 2.42 -29.86 20.66
N GLY A 120 1.90 -28.64 20.67
CA GLY A 120 1.07 -28.12 21.76
C GLY A 120 -0.25 -28.87 21.89
N THR A 121 -0.90 -28.78 23.04
CA THR A 121 -2.21 -29.40 23.27
C THR A 121 -3.26 -28.90 22.29
N ALA A 122 -3.27 -27.60 21.98
CA ALA A 122 -4.18 -26.98 21.02
C ALA A 122 -3.94 -27.48 19.57
N GLU A 123 -2.69 -27.70 19.18
CA GLU A 123 -2.34 -28.22 17.85
C GLU A 123 -2.83 -29.67 17.70
N LEU A 124 -2.55 -30.52 18.70
CA LEU A 124 -3.03 -31.90 18.72
C LEU A 124 -4.55 -32.00 18.78
N ALA A 125 -5.21 -31.15 19.59
CA ALA A 125 -6.67 -31.09 19.65
C ALA A 125 -7.26 -30.70 18.29
N SER A 126 -6.68 -29.70 17.62
CA SER A 126 -7.12 -29.26 16.29
C SER A 126 -6.98 -30.38 15.25
N LEU A 127 -5.86 -31.11 15.25
CA LEU A 127 -5.70 -32.30 14.39
C LEU A 127 -6.70 -33.40 14.72
N ALA A 128 -6.91 -33.69 16.00
CA ALA A 128 -7.84 -34.75 16.41
C ALA A 128 -9.27 -34.41 16.00
N VAL A 129 -9.69 -33.14 16.15
CA VAL A 129 -10.99 -32.65 15.67
C VAL A 129 -11.10 -32.79 14.16
N LEU A 130 -10.10 -32.32 13.40
CA LEU A 130 -10.11 -32.41 11.94
C LEU A 130 -10.12 -33.87 11.44
N ALA A 131 -9.37 -34.76 12.09
CA ALA A 131 -9.39 -36.19 11.81
C ALA A 131 -10.75 -36.81 12.12
N SER A 132 -11.34 -36.45 13.26
CA SER A 132 -12.67 -36.93 13.66
C SER A 132 -13.74 -36.46 12.67
N VAL A 133 -13.74 -35.18 12.29
CA VAL A 133 -14.65 -34.64 11.26
C VAL A 133 -14.43 -35.34 9.92
N THR A 134 -13.18 -35.58 9.52
CA THR A 134 -12.87 -36.32 8.29
C THR A 134 -13.45 -37.74 8.32
N LEU A 135 -13.29 -38.46 9.43
CA LEU A 135 -13.85 -39.80 9.62
C LEU A 135 -15.38 -39.80 9.62
N LEU A 136 -16.01 -38.86 10.33
CA LEU A 136 -17.47 -38.72 10.40
C LEU A 136 -18.05 -38.42 9.01
N LEU A 137 -17.46 -37.48 8.28
CA LEU A 137 -17.87 -37.17 6.91
C LEU A 137 -17.64 -38.36 5.97
N SER A 138 -16.59 -39.16 6.18
CA SER A 138 -16.36 -40.39 5.41
C SER A 138 -17.43 -41.44 5.69
N ALA A 139 -17.86 -41.56 6.95
CA ALA A 139 -18.89 -42.52 7.35
C ALA A 139 -20.26 -42.24 6.69
N VAL A 140 -20.58 -40.97 6.38
CA VAL A 140 -21.79 -40.58 5.63
C VAL A 140 -21.86 -41.24 4.24
N TRP A 141 -20.71 -41.62 3.68
CA TRP A 141 -20.63 -42.23 2.36
C TRP A 141 -20.64 -43.76 2.37
N LEU A 142 -20.64 -44.40 3.54
CA LEU A 142 -20.74 -45.86 3.64
C LEU A 142 -22.04 -46.40 3.01
N PRO A 143 -22.07 -47.67 2.57
CA PRO A 143 -23.28 -48.32 2.08
C PRO A 143 -24.44 -48.13 3.07
N GLY A 144 -25.52 -47.45 2.62
CA GLY A 144 -26.67 -47.07 3.45
C GLY A 144 -26.79 -45.57 3.75
N GLY A 145 -25.69 -44.81 3.73
CA GLY A 145 -25.67 -43.35 3.92
C GLY A 145 -26.17 -42.55 2.71
N GLU A 146 -26.31 -43.21 1.56
CA GLU A 146 -26.81 -42.62 0.31
C GLU A 146 -28.21 -42.02 0.45
N ARG A 147 -29.06 -42.61 1.30
CA ARG A 147 -30.40 -42.09 1.59
C ARG A 147 -30.35 -40.75 2.31
N PHE A 148 -29.39 -40.58 3.22
CA PHE A 148 -29.18 -39.33 3.95
C PHE A 148 -28.64 -38.23 3.02
N VAL A 149 -27.69 -38.58 2.16
CA VAL A 149 -27.16 -37.64 1.16
C VAL A 149 -28.25 -37.26 0.14
N ALA A 150 -29.03 -38.23 -0.34
CA ALA A 150 -30.14 -37.98 -1.26
C ALA A 150 -31.22 -37.10 -0.62
N SER A 151 -31.58 -37.33 0.65
CA SER A 151 -32.55 -36.49 1.37
C SER A 151 -32.07 -35.05 1.58
N MET A 152 -30.76 -34.82 1.64
CA MET A 152 -30.17 -33.49 1.83
C MET A 152 -29.88 -32.77 0.50
N THR A 153 -29.88 -33.48 -0.63
CA THR A 153 -29.45 -32.91 -1.93
C THR A 153 -30.49 -33.00 -3.04
N GLU A 154 -31.70 -33.51 -2.76
CA GLU A 154 -32.85 -33.62 -3.69
C GLU A 154 -32.53 -34.26 -5.05
N GLY A 155 -31.39 -34.97 -5.16
CA GLY A 155 -30.84 -35.48 -6.40
C GLY A 155 -30.72 -37.00 -6.43
N THR A 156 -30.84 -37.58 -7.62
CA THR A 156 -30.57 -39.00 -7.87
C THR A 156 -29.06 -39.23 -7.93
N LEU A 157 -28.55 -40.03 -6.99
CA LEU A 157 -27.19 -40.52 -7.04
C LEU A 157 -27.17 -41.76 -7.95
N GLU A 158 -26.54 -41.67 -9.13
CA GLU A 158 -26.30 -42.84 -9.96
C GLU A 158 -25.50 -43.87 -9.15
N SER A 159 -25.96 -45.12 -9.18
CA SER A 159 -25.25 -46.25 -8.58
C SER A 159 -24.19 -46.73 -9.57
N GLY A 160 -22.92 -46.55 -9.24
CA GLY A 160 -21.82 -47.10 -10.04
C GLY A 160 -21.89 -48.63 -10.08
N ALA A 161 -21.50 -49.21 -11.20
CA ALA A 161 -21.46 -50.66 -11.33
C ALA A 161 -20.35 -51.24 -10.44
N ALA A 162 -20.54 -52.46 -9.92
CA ALA A 162 -19.58 -53.08 -9.00
C ALA A 162 -18.15 -53.19 -9.57
N TRP A 163 -18.00 -53.30 -10.89
CA TRP A 163 -16.71 -53.34 -11.56
C TRP A 163 -15.97 -51.98 -11.55
N GLU A 164 -16.69 -50.86 -11.52
CA GLU A 164 -16.11 -49.50 -11.48
C GLU A 164 -15.47 -49.23 -10.12
N ILE A 165 -16.16 -49.67 -9.06
CA ILE A 165 -15.64 -49.66 -7.69
C ILE A 165 -14.40 -50.55 -7.61
N ALA A 166 -14.49 -51.78 -8.13
CA ALA A 166 -13.35 -52.71 -8.14
C ALA A 166 -12.15 -52.15 -8.93
N ALA A 167 -12.39 -51.46 -10.06
CA ALA A 167 -11.34 -50.82 -10.85
C ALA A 167 -10.68 -49.66 -10.10
N SER A 168 -11.47 -48.80 -9.43
CA SER A 168 -10.97 -47.69 -8.62
C SER A 168 -10.14 -48.17 -7.42
N VAL A 169 -10.65 -49.16 -6.69
CA VAL A 169 -9.94 -49.79 -5.55
C VAL A 169 -8.68 -50.49 -6.02
N GLY A 170 -8.75 -51.24 -7.13
CA GLY A 170 -7.61 -51.90 -7.74
C GLY A 170 -6.51 -50.92 -8.15
N LEU A 171 -6.88 -49.82 -8.81
CA LEU A 171 -5.95 -48.78 -9.22
C LEU A 171 -5.27 -48.11 -8.01
N THR A 172 -6.04 -47.87 -6.95
CA THR A 172 -5.52 -47.31 -5.70
C THR A 172 -4.56 -48.28 -5.01
N ALA A 173 -4.88 -49.58 -4.97
CA ALA A 173 -3.99 -50.61 -4.44
C ALA A 173 -2.68 -50.72 -5.25
N VAL A 174 -2.76 -50.64 -6.58
CA VAL A 174 -1.58 -50.58 -7.46
C VAL A 174 -0.72 -49.35 -7.15
N ALA A 175 -1.34 -48.18 -6.94
CA ALA A 175 -0.64 -46.96 -6.56
C ALA A 175 0.13 -47.12 -5.24
N PHE A 176 -0.53 -47.64 -4.20
CA PHE A 176 0.11 -47.93 -2.91
C PHE A 176 1.23 -48.96 -3.04
N GLY A 177 1.02 -50.02 -3.82
CA GLY A 177 2.03 -51.04 -4.10
C GLY A 177 3.28 -50.47 -4.77
N LEU A 178 3.10 -49.61 -5.78
CA LEU A 178 4.19 -48.92 -6.47
C LEU A 178 4.95 -47.99 -5.52
N VAL A 179 4.23 -47.17 -4.75
CA VAL A 179 4.83 -46.26 -3.77
C VAL A 179 5.60 -47.03 -2.70
N TRP A 180 5.03 -48.13 -2.18
CA TRP A 180 5.68 -49.00 -1.22
C TRP A 180 6.95 -49.65 -1.79
N GLN A 181 6.90 -50.13 -3.03
CA GLN A 181 8.06 -50.69 -3.71
C GLN A 181 9.18 -49.65 -3.90
N LEU A 182 8.83 -48.44 -4.36
CA LEU A 182 9.77 -47.33 -4.51
C LEU A 182 10.34 -46.87 -3.15
N PHE A 183 9.53 -46.90 -2.10
CA PHE A 183 9.94 -46.60 -0.75
C PHE A 183 10.98 -47.60 -0.25
N ARG A 184 10.71 -48.91 -0.37
CA ARG A 184 11.66 -49.97 0.00
C ARG A 184 12.97 -49.89 -0.79
N ARG A 185 12.91 -49.48 -2.06
CA ARG A 185 14.09 -49.28 -2.92
C ARG A 185 14.80 -47.94 -2.68
N ARG A 186 14.36 -47.11 -1.73
CA ARG A 186 14.86 -45.75 -1.47
C ARG A 186 14.84 -44.82 -2.69
N ARG A 187 13.92 -45.06 -3.63
CA ARG A 187 13.73 -44.26 -4.86
C ARG A 187 12.45 -43.41 -4.84
N LEU A 188 11.70 -43.42 -3.73
CA LEU A 188 10.42 -42.70 -3.63
C LEU A 188 10.57 -41.17 -3.78
N LEU A 189 11.70 -40.60 -3.33
CA LEU A 189 11.94 -39.16 -3.45
C LEU A 189 11.98 -38.74 -4.93
N THR A 190 12.70 -39.49 -5.77
CA THR A 190 12.92 -39.20 -7.19
C THR A 190 11.94 -39.91 -8.12
N PHE A 191 11.07 -40.77 -7.58
CA PHE A 191 10.29 -41.77 -8.33
C PHE A 191 11.13 -42.69 -9.25
N GLY A 192 12.46 -42.67 -9.13
CA GLY A 192 13.36 -43.33 -10.09
C GLY A 192 13.41 -42.66 -11.47
N LEU A 193 12.94 -41.43 -11.60
CA LEU A 193 12.96 -40.66 -12.85
C LEU A 193 14.32 -39.98 -13.08
N PRO A 194 14.73 -39.72 -14.33
CA PRO A 194 15.89 -38.89 -14.65
C PRO A 194 15.74 -37.45 -14.13
N ASP A 195 16.86 -36.80 -13.79
CA ASP A 195 16.88 -35.45 -13.20
C ASP A 195 16.17 -34.40 -14.07
N ARG A 196 16.24 -34.53 -15.40
CA ARG A 196 15.54 -33.64 -16.34
C ARG A 196 14.03 -33.68 -16.14
N LEU A 197 13.45 -34.87 -15.98
CA LEU A 197 12.00 -35.03 -15.78
C LEU A 197 11.57 -34.57 -14.39
N GLN A 198 12.41 -34.81 -13.38
CA GLN A 198 12.17 -34.31 -12.03
C GLN A 198 12.18 -32.78 -11.99
N ALA A 199 13.17 -32.14 -12.61
CA ALA A 199 13.27 -30.69 -12.71
C ALA A 199 12.08 -30.09 -13.47
N ALA A 200 11.72 -30.69 -14.63
CA ALA A 200 10.56 -30.26 -15.39
C ALA A 200 9.26 -30.37 -14.57
N ALA A 201 9.02 -31.48 -13.88
CA ALA A 201 7.84 -31.64 -13.05
C ALA A 201 7.82 -30.69 -11.84
N ALA A 202 8.99 -30.46 -11.21
CA ALA A 202 9.14 -29.52 -10.10
C ALA A 202 8.88 -28.06 -10.53
N ASP A 203 9.25 -27.69 -11.75
CA ASP A 203 8.97 -26.39 -12.38
C ASP A 203 7.60 -26.35 -13.09
N TRP A 204 6.69 -27.26 -12.75
CA TRP A 204 5.33 -27.32 -13.31
C TRP A 204 5.32 -27.35 -14.84
N LEU A 205 6.24 -28.13 -15.43
CA LEU A 205 6.48 -28.29 -16.86
C LEU A 205 6.82 -26.98 -17.60
N GLY A 206 7.37 -26.00 -16.88
CA GLY A 206 7.74 -24.70 -17.44
C GLY A 206 6.56 -23.72 -17.57
N LEU A 207 5.37 -24.06 -17.05
CA LEU A 207 4.21 -23.17 -17.04
C LEU A 207 4.49 -21.80 -16.39
N PRO A 208 5.23 -21.69 -15.26
CA PRO A 208 5.58 -20.40 -14.69
C PRO A 208 6.44 -19.55 -15.62
N THR A 209 7.43 -20.18 -16.27
CA THR A 209 8.30 -19.52 -17.25
C THR A 209 7.52 -19.04 -18.46
N MET A 210 6.62 -19.87 -19.00
CA MET A 210 5.73 -19.48 -20.10
C MET A 210 4.80 -18.34 -19.69
N THR A 211 4.21 -18.40 -18.50
CA THR A 211 3.33 -17.35 -17.96
C THR A 211 4.09 -16.04 -17.83
N HIS A 212 5.32 -16.06 -17.30
CA HIS A 212 6.15 -14.87 -17.22
C HIS A 212 6.51 -14.32 -18.59
N ALA A 213 6.86 -15.18 -19.55
CA ALA A 213 7.27 -14.75 -20.88
C ALA A 213 6.11 -14.21 -21.73
N ILE A 214 4.95 -14.84 -21.66
CA ILE A 214 3.80 -14.55 -22.52
C ILE A 214 2.87 -13.50 -21.91
N ILE A 215 2.70 -13.50 -20.58
CA ILE A 215 1.75 -12.64 -19.89
C ILE A 215 2.48 -11.52 -19.15
N VAL A 216 3.37 -11.86 -18.22
CA VAL A 216 3.93 -10.88 -17.28
C VAL A 216 4.87 -9.88 -17.98
N ARG A 217 5.88 -10.35 -18.72
CA ARG A 217 6.88 -9.49 -19.37
C ARG A 217 6.25 -8.49 -20.36
N PRO A 218 5.30 -8.88 -21.23
CA PRO A 218 4.63 -7.92 -22.10
C PRO A 218 3.87 -6.84 -21.32
N ILE A 219 3.14 -7.23 -20.27
CA ILE A 219 2.40 -6.28 -19.42
C ILE A 219 3.36 -5.31 -18.72
N GLU A 220 4.45 -5.81 -18.14
CA GLU A 220 5.48 -4.98 -17.51
C GLU A 220 6.15 -4.03 -18.52
N SER A 221 6.42 -4.51 -19.73
CA SER A 221 7.01 -3.68 -20.79
C SER A 221 6.07 -2.56 -21.24
N LEU A 222 4.76 -2.85 -21.32
CA LEU A 222 3.72 -1.88 -21.64
C LEU A 222 3.57 -0.86 -20.51
N ALA A 223 3.54 -1.32 -19.25
CA ALA A 223 3.50 -0.45 -18.08
C ALA A 223 4.70 0.50 -18.04
N ALA A 224 5.91 -0.01 -18.32
CA ALA A 224 7.12 0.81 -18.40
C ALA A 224 7.08 1.80 -19.58
N ALA A 225 6.48 1.43 -20.71
CA ALA A 225 6.29 2.35 -21.84
C ALA A 225 5.31 3.48 -21.49
N LEU A 226 4.20 3.16 -20.82
CA LEU A 226 3.22 4.14 -20.36
C LEU A 226 3.80 5.07 -19.29
N ALA A 227 4.58 4.55 -18.34
CA ALA A 227 5.27 5.38 -17.35
C ALA A 227 6.23 6.39 -18.01
N ARG A 228 6.99 5.96 -19.02
CA ARG A 228 7.85 6.87 -19.80
C ARG A 228 7.07 7.92 -20.57
N LEU A 229 5.86 7.60 -21.02
CA LEU A 229 4.97 8.57 -21.68
C LEU A 229 4.49 9.62 -20.67
N ASP A 230 4.07 9.19 -19.49
CA ASP A 230 3.63 10.07 -18.39
C ASP A 230 4.74 11.06 -18.00
N ASP A 231 5.94 10.55 -17.67
CA ASP A 231 7.11 11.36 -17.30
C ASP A 231 7.50 12.39 -18.38
N ARG A 232 7.40 12.00 -19.65
CA ARG A 232 7.89 12.81 -20.78
C ARG A 232 6.86 13.77 -21.35
N VAL A 233 5.58 13.42 -21.32
CA VAL A 233 4.54 14.20 -21.99
C VAL A 233 3.73 14.95 -20.96
N ILE A 234 3.17 14.24 -19.99
CA ILE A 234 2.28 14.83 -18.99
C ILE A 234 3.10 15.72 -18.06
N ASP A 235 4.15 15.15 -17.50
CA ASP A 235 4.98 15.81 -16.49
C ASP A 235 5.79 16.97 -17.08
N ALA A 236 6.32 16.79 -18.30
CA ALA A 236 6.97 17.87 -19.03
C ALA A 236 6.00 18.98 -19.43
N GLY A 237 4.76 18.63 -19.81
CA GLY A 237 3.70 19.58 -20.12
C GLY A 237 3.39 20.48 -18.91
N ILE A 238 3.19 19.88 -17.74
CA ILE A 238 2.95 20.61 -16.48
C ILE A 238 4.13 21.53 -16.16
N ARG A 239 5.37 21.03 -16.24
CA ARG A 239 6.58 21.86 -16.02
C ARG A 239 6.67 23.02 -17.02
N GLY A 240 6.28 22.79 -18.27
CA GLY A 240 6.24 23.81 -19.31
C GLY A 240 5.23 24.92 -18.99
N VAL A 241 4.02 24.56 -18.59
CA VAL A 241 2.99 25.52 -18.16
C VAL A 241 3.47 26.32 -16.94
N ALA A 242 4.05 25.65 -15.94
CA ALA A 242 4.60 26.31 -14.76
C ALA A 242 5.75 27.28 -15.11
N TRP A 243 6.63 26.90 -16.05
CA TRP A 243 7.68 27.79 -16.55
C TRP A 243 7.09 29.03 -17.25
N LEU A 244 6.09 28.84 -18.11
CA LEU A 244 5.43 29.94 -18.82
C LEU A 244 4.76 30.90 -17.84
N ALA A 245 4.00 30.37 -16.87
CA ALA A 245 3.34 31.17 -15.84
C ALA A 245 4.35 32.01 -15.04
N ARG A 246 5.50 31.42 -14.66
CA ARG A 246 6.57 32.16 -13.96
C ARG A 246 7.19 33.25 -14.84
N ARG A 247 7.36 33.00 -16.15
CA ARG A 247 7.88 34.00 -17.10
C ARG A 247 6.92 35.17 -17.26
N VAL A 248 5.63 34.89 -17.44
CA VAL A 248 4.58 35.93 -17.52
C VAL A 248 4.54 36.73 -16.23
N SER A 249 4.58 36.06 -15.07
CA SER A 249 4.61 36.73 -13.77
C SER A 249 5.84 37.63 -13.61
N ALA A 250 7.04 37.17 -13.98
CA ALA A 250 8.25 37.99 -13.92
C ALA A 250 8.20 39.21 -14.85
N LEU A 251 7.67 39.07 -16.07
CA LEU A 251 7.48 40.19 -16.98
C LEU A 251 6.45 41.20 -16.45
N ALA A 252 5.34 40.71 -15.89
CA ALA A 252 4.33 41.56 -15.26
C ALA A 252 4.91 42.32 -14.05
N ALA A 253 5.77 41.68 -13.24
CA ALA A 253 6.43 42.30 -12.10
C ALA A 253 7.37 43.44 -12.54
N ILE A 254 8.19 43.24 -13.58
CA ILE A 254 9.07 44.29 -14.12
C ILE A 254 8.25 45.48 -14.61
N HIS A 255 7.13 45.23 -15.30
CA HIS A 255 6.25 46.29 -15.77
C HIS A 255 5.55 47.03 -14.61
N GLY A 256 5.17 46.29 -13.56
CA GLY A 256 4.60 46.83 -12.33
C GLY A 256 5.58 47.73 -11.58
N GLU A 257 6.83 47.29 -11.41
CA GLU A 257 7.88 48.07 -10.74
C GLU A 257 8.18 49.36 -11.51
N TRP A 258 8.31 49.30 -12.84
CA TRP A 258 8.54 50.51 -13.66
C TRP A 258 7.44 51.55 -13.54
N THR A 259 6.18 51.11 -13.51
CA THR A 259 5.01 52.00 -13.43
C THR A 259 4.87 52.58 -12.02
N PHE A 260 5.00 51.78 -10.97
CA PHE A 260 4.96 52.25 -9.58
C PHE A 260 6.13 53.18 -9.25
N ASP A 261 7.36 52.83 -9.63
CA ASP A 261 8.53 53.69 -9.41
C ASP A 261 8.40 55.02 -10.13
N GLY A 262 7.85 55.02 -11.35
CA GLY A 262 7.57 56.23 -12.12
C GLY A 262 6.62 57.17 -11.38
N ILE A 263 5.53 56.62 -10.84
CA ILE A 263 4.55 57.38 -10.03
C ILE A 263 5.21 57.93 -8.76
N VAL A 264 5.95 57.10 -8.02
CA VAL A 264 6.62 57.51 -6.77
C VAL A 264 7.65 58.61 -7.03
N ARG A 265 8.46 58.49 -8.09
CA ARG A 265 9.43 59.54 -8.48
C ARG A 265 8.72 60.82 -8.88
N GLY A 266 7.60 60.72 -9.60
CA GLY A 266 6.74 61.84 -9.94
C GLY A 266 6.25 62.58 -8.70
N ILE A 267 5.63 61.87 -7.75
CA ILE A 267 5.14 62.43 -6.49
C ILE A 267 6.28 63.06 -5.70
N THR A 268 7.42 62.38 -5.60
CA THR A 268 8.59 62.89 -4.84
C THR A 268 9.15 64.16 -5.47
N SER A 269 9.26 64.22 -6.81
CA SER A 269 9.72 65.42 -7.52
C SER A 269 8.77 66.61 -7.31
N LEU A 270 7.46 66.35 -7.29
CA LEU A 270 6.44 67.36 -7.06
C LEU A 270 6.50 67.87 -5.63
N THR A 271 6.60 66.97 -4.64
CA THR A 271 6.76 67.32 -3.22
C THR A 271 8.04 68.11 -2.95
N LEU A 272 9.16 67.73 -3.56
CA LEU A 272 10.41 68.49 -3.43
C LEU A 272 10.32 69.86 -4.12
N GLY A 273 9.62 69.94 -5.25
CA GLY A 273 9.35 71.20 -5.94
C GLY A 273 8.51 72.15 -5.09
N THR A 274 7.39 71.66 -4.52
CA THR A 274 6.53 72.46 -3.63
C THR A 274 7.26 72.86 -2.35
N ALA A 275 8.07 71.97 -1.77
CA ALA A 275 8.86 72.30 -0.59
C ALA A 275 9.90 73.41 -0.87
N ARG A 276 10.57 73.37 -2.03
CA ARG A 276 11.49 74.44 -2.45
C ARG A 276 10.76 75.76 -2.66
N ALA A 277 9.62 75.74 -3.35
CA ALA A 277 8.79 76.93 -3.55
C ALA A 277 8.33 77.52 -2.20
N SER A 278 7.84 76.67 -1.29
CA SER A 278 7.44 77.08 0.06
C SER A 278 8.59 77.74 0.82
N ARG A 279 9.81 77.16 0.79
CA ARG A 279 10.99 77.79 1.43
C ARG A 279 11.31 79.13 0.83
N THR A 280 11.28 79.26 -0.50
CA THR A 280 11.54 80.56 -1.14
C THR A 280 10.51 81.62 -0.76
N THR A 281 9.24 81.24 -0.58
CA THR A 281 8.20 82.15 -0.12
C THR A 281 8.38 82.53 1.36
N ASP A 282 8.85 81.60 2.18
CA ASP A 282 9.13 81.84 3.59
C ASP A 282 10.31 82.81 3.74
N ASP A 283 11.46 82.48 3.14
CA ASP A 283 12.69 83.26 3.21
C ASP A 283 12.53 84.67 2.61
N LEU A 284 11.90 84.80 1.44
CA LEU A 284 11.78 86.08 0.72
C LEU A 284 10.54 86.89 1.08
N GLY A 285 9.50 86.21 1.56
CA GLY A 285 8.22 86.84 1.86
C GLY A 285 8.08 87.09 3.35
N VAL A 286 8.04 86.01 4.13
CA VAL A 286 7.71 86.05 5.55
C VAL A 286 8.88 86.64 6.35
N ASP A 287 10.06 86.06 6.23
CA ASP A 287 11.24 86.50 6.99
C ASP A 287 11.63 87.94 6.62
N ALA A 288 11.65 88.25 5.31
CA ALA A 288 11.92 89.60 4.84
C ALA A 288 10.91 90.63 5.37
N ALA A 289 9.62 90.29 5.44
CA ALA A 289 8.58 91.16 5.97
C ALA A 289 8.71 91.35 7.49
N VAL A 290 8.96 90.27 8.23
CA VAL A 290 9.18 90.31 9.68
C VAL A 290 10.42 91.14 10.00
N GLU A 291 11.52 90.95 9.29
CA GLU A 291 12.76 91.68 9.53
C GLU A 291 12.67 93.15 9.10
N ALA A 292 11.91 93.46 8.04
CA ALA A 292 11.56 94.84 7.70
C ALA A 292 10.74 95.51 8.82
N GLY A 293 9.74 94.81 9.37
CA GLY A 293 8.96 95.27 10.50
C GLY A 293 9.81 95.51 11.75
N ALA A 294 10.66 94.55 12.11
CA ALA A 294 11.57 94.63 13.24
C ALA A 294 12.57 95.79 13.10
N ARG A 295 13.16 95.98 11.90
CA ARG A 295 14.04 97.13 11.61
C ARG A 295 13.30 98.45 11.72
N GLY A 296 12.05 98.53 11.27
CA GLY A 296 11.20 99.72 11.42
C GLY A 296 10.99 100.09 12.89
N VAL A 297 10.62 99.10 13.71
CA VAL A 297 10.45 99.30 15.17
C VAL A 297 11.78 99.71 15.82
N GLY A 298 12.89 99.05 15.46
CA GLY A 298 14.22 99.37 15.97
C GLY A 298 14.67 100.80 15.62
N PHE A 299 14.39 101.25 14.39
CA PHE A 299 14.67 102.63 13.97
C PHE A 299 13.90 103.66 14.82
N VAL A 300 12.60 103.42 15.05
CA VAL A 300 11.77 104.28 15.90
C VAL A 300 12.28 104.28 17.34
N GLY A 301 12.67 103.11 17.87
CA GLY A 301 13.26 102.98 19.21
C GLY A 301 14.56 103.76 19.37
N GLU A 302 15.48 103.66 18.41
CA GLU A 302 16.76 104.37 18.46
C GLU A 302 16.58 105.89 18.29
N ALA A 303 15.65 106.33 17.43
CA ALA A 303 15.28 107.74 17.31
C ALA A 303 14.69 108.28 18.63
N SER A 304 13.81 107.51 19.28
CA SER A 304 13.25 107.87 20.59
C SER A 304 14.34 107.93 21.67
N ARG A 305 15.32 107.02 21.64
CA ARG A 305 16.44 107.01 22.59
C ARG A 305 17.34 108.24 22.43
N ARG A 306 17.59 108.67 21.19
CA ARG A 306 18.41 109.87 20.90
C ARG A 306 17.78 111.18 21.39
N LEU A 307 16.45 111.24 21.52
CA LEU A 307 15.77 112.38 22.13
C LEU A 307 16.01 112.48 23.64
N GLN A 308 16.45 111.40 24.28
CA GLN A 308 16.74 111.36 25.71
C GLN A 308 18.24 111.64 25.95
N THR A 309 18.64 112.90 25.90
CA THR A 309 20.05 113.30 26.00
C THR A 309 20.58 113.39 27.44
N GLY A 310 19.73 113.22 28.46
CA GLY A 310 20.10 113.34 29.88
C GLY A 310 20.21 114.78 30.40
N GLU A 311 20.06 115.78 29.53
CA GLU A 311 20.14 117.21 29.86
C GLU A 311 18.76 117.76 30.27
N SER A 312 18.63 118.27 31.50
CA SER A 312 17.35 118.70 32.09
C SER A 312 16.62 119.77 31.25
N HIS A 313 17.36 120.66 30.58
CA HIS A 313 16.79 121.70 29.71
C HIS A 313 16.11 121.15 28.46
N HIS A 314 16.58 120.03 27.89
CA HIS A 314 15.90 119.36 26.76
C HIS A 314 14.56 118.74 27.19
N TYR A 315 14.47 118.18 28.40
CA TYR A 315 13.21 117.62 28.90
C TYR A 315 12.14 118.69 29.13
N TYR A 316 12.50 119.89 29.61
CA TYR A 316 11.54 120.98 29.75
C TYR A 316 10.96 121.43 28.40
N VAL A 317 11.78 121.47 27.35
CA VAL A 317 11.32 121.79 25.98
C VAL A 317 10.39 120.69 25.45
N ILE A 318 10.76 119.42 25.61
CA ILE A 318 9.90 118.28 25.20
C ILE A 318 8.57 118.30 25.95
N ILE A 319 8.56 118.59 27.26
CA ILE A 319 7.34 118.69 28.07
C ILE A 319 6.47 119.88 27.63
N ALA A 320 7.07 121.04 27.34
CA ALA A 320 6.33 122.21 26.87
C ALA A 320 5.70 121.98 25.48
N VAL A 321 6.45 121.38 24.54
CA VAL A 321 5.93 120.96 23.23
C VAL A 321 4.86 119.89 23.40
N GLY A 322 5.06 118.92 24.29
CA GLY A 322 4.09 117.88 24.62
C GLY A 322 2.79 118.46 25.17
N LEU A 323 2.85 119.43 26.08
CA LEU A 323 1.68 120.15 26.61
C LEU A 323 0.97 120.97 25.53
N ALA A 324 1.72 121.62 24.64
CA ALA A 324 1.14 122.37 23.53
C ALA A 324 0.43 121.45 22.52
N VAL A 325 1.07 120.33 22.14
CA VAL A 325 0.45 119.31 21.27
C VAL A 325 -0.75 118.68 21.97
N MET A 326 -0.65 118.34 23.26
CA MET A 326 -1.76 117.76 24.02
C MET A 326 -2.92 118.74 24.12
N LEU A 327 -2.68 120.05 24.31
CA LEU A 327 -3.70 121.09 24.24
C LEU A 327 -4.33 121.19 22.85
N VAL A 328 -3.53 121.18 21.78
CA VAL A 328 -4.05 121.18 20.40
C VAL A 328 -4.91 119.95 20.14
N VAL A 329 -4.45 118.77 20.54
CA VAL A 329 -5.23 117.53 20.44
C VAL A 329 -6.49 117.61 21.30
N LEU A 330 -6.45 118.15 22.51
CA LEU A 330 -7.63 118.30 23.39
C LEU A 330 -8.65 119.30 22.84
N ILE A 331 -8.19 120.34 22.15
CA ILE A 331 -9.04 121.35 21.50
C ILE A 331 -9.65 120.79 20.21
N TRP A 332 -8.95 119.89 19.51
CA TRP A 332 -9.39 119.25 18.26
C TRP A 332 -10.00 117.86 18.43
N SER A 333 -10.01 117.30 19.63
CA SER A 333 -10.70 116.04 19.94
C SER A 333 -12.15 116.38 20.34
N PRO A 334 -13.15 115.99 19.54
CA PRO A 334 -14.56 116.15 19.91
C PRO A 334 -14.96 115.32 21.13
#